data_AF-A0A5U8SYC5-F1
#
_entry.id   AF-A0A5U8SYC5-F1
#
_cell.length_a   1.000
_cell.length_b   1.000
_cell.length_c   1.000
_cell.angle_alpha   90.00
_cell.angle_beta   90.00
_cell.angle_gamma   90.00
#
_symmetry.space_group_name_H-M   'P 1'
#
loop_
_entity.id
_entity.type
_entity.pdbx_description
1 polymer ?
#
loop_
_entity_poly.entity_id
_entity_poly.type
_entity_poly.pdbx_seq_one_letter_code
_entity_poly.pdbx_strand_id
1 'polypeptide(L)'
;MGGSIFRRHVMRVSAQQDAQQRNPQTQTGTAYTQMTLMMNADRRRLKRIQSFERKAATKREMLPNYAPWVGGILASGRGQQDDVLMRVMLWRIDAGDFHGALDIADYAL
;
A
#
# COMPACT_ATOMS: atom_id res chain seq x y z
N MET A 1 5.79 -2.64 19.25
CA MET A 1 7.17 -2.35 18.82
C MET A 1 7.12 -1.67 17.46
N GLY A 2 7.27 -0.34 17.41
CA GLY A 2 7.20 0.42 16.16
C GLY A 2 8.37 0.07 15.24
N GLY A 3 8.08 -0.27 13.98
CA GLY A 3 9.13 -0.56 13.00
C GLY A 3 10.12 0.59 12.89
N SER A 4 11.41 0.28 13.02
CA SER A 4 12.55 1.22 12.97
C SER A 4 12.42 2.22 11.80
N ILE A 5 12.73 3.49 12.07
CA ILE A 5 12.70 4.61 11.10
C ILE A 5 13.45 4.25 9.81
N PHE A 6 14.57 3.53 9.96
CA PHE A 6 15.36 3.04 8.82
C PHE A 6 14.54 2.17 7.87
N ARG A 7 13.76 1.21 8.37
CA ARG A 7 12.91 0.35 7.52
C ARG A 7 11.84 1.14 6.77
N ARG A 8 11.25 2.15 7.41
CA ARG A 8 10.24 3.02 6.78
C ARG A 8 10.87 3.88 5.69
N HIS A 9 12.05 4.43 5.95
CA HIS A 9 12.80 5.22 4.99
C HIS A 9 13.21 4.39 3.77
N VAL A 10 13.80 3.21 4.00
CA VAL A 10 14.15 2.27 2.93
C VAL A 10 12.94 1.92 2.07
N MET A 11 11.80 1.57 2.68
CA MET A 11 10.56 1.29 1.91
C MET A 11 10.12 2.48 1.06
N ARG A 12 10.19 3.71 1.58
CA ARG A 12 9.81 4.91 0.83
C ARG A 12 10.74 5.13 -0.36
N VAL A 13 12.04 5.03 -0.17
CA VAL A 13 13.04 5.25 -1.23
C VAL A 13 12.96 4.15 -2.29
N SER A 14 12.83 2.88 -1.89
CA SER A 14 12.67 1.78 -2.82
C SER A 14 11.37 1.90 -3.64
N ALA A 15 10.27 2.39 -3.04
CA ALA A 15 9.03 2.63 -3.77
C ALA A 15 9.20 3.71 -4.86
N GLN A 16 9.93 4.79 -4.57
CA GLN A 16 10.25 5.82 -5.57
C GLN A 16 11.09 5.27 -6.71
N GLN A 17 12.10 4.45 -6.40
CA GLN A 17 12.98 3.82 -7.39
C GLN A 17 12.22 2.80 -8.25
N ASP A 18 11.43 1.91 -7.62
CA ASP A 18 10.59 0.93 -8.33
C ASP A 18 9.63 1.64 -9.28
N ALA A 19 8.99 2.73 -8.85
CA ALA A 19 8.08 3.48 -9.71
C ALA A 19 8.78 4.17 -10.90
N GLN A 20 10.05 4.58 -10.74
CA GLN A 20 10.84 5.17 -11.82
C GLN A 20 11.43 4.14 -12.81
N GLN A 21 11.74 2.93 -12.35
CA GLN A 21 12.44 1.89 -13.14
C GLN A 21 11.50 0.82 -13.70
N ARG A 22 10.20 0.88 -13.41
CA ARG A 22 9.24 -0.17 -13.77
C ARG A 22 8.95 -0.22 -15.26
N ASN A 23 9.26 -1.39 -15.83
CA ASN A 23 8.67 -1.85 -17.08
C ASN A 23 7.35 -2.58 -16.73
N PRO A 24 6.18 -2.21 -17.30
CA PRO A 24 4.88 -2.78 -16.93
C PRO A 24 4.80 -4.32 -17.04
N GLN A 25 5.75 -4.94 -17.77
CA GLN A 25 5.86 -6.38 -17.96
C GLN A 25 6.65 -7.10 -16.85
N THR A 26 7.46 -6.41 -16.05
CA THR A 26 8.29 -7.00 -14.98
C THR A 26 8.09 -6.26 -13.66
N GLN A 27 7.02 -6.62 -12.95
CA GLN A 27 6.74 -6.17 -11.60
C GLN A 27 7.65 -6.87 -10.57
N THR A 28 8.98 -6.77 -10.67
CA THR A 28 9.92 -7.66 -9.95
C THR A 28 11.02 -6.93 -9.18
N GLY A 29 10.68 -5.88 -8.42
CA GLY A 29 11.55 -5.30 -7.38
C GLY A 29 11.48 -6.10 -6.07
N THR A 30 12.57 -6.17 -5.32
CA THR A 30 12.62 -6.85 -4.00
C THR A 30 11.68 -6.19 -3.00
N ALA A 31 11.57 -4.87 -3.03
CA ALA A 31 10.65 -4.10 -2.18
C ALA A 31 9.19 -4.33 -2.55
N TYR A 32 8.84 -4.29 -3.84
CA TYR A 32 7.48 -4.64 -4.27
C TYR A 32 7.08 -6.07 -3.90
N THR A 33 8.00 -7.03 -4.05
CA THR A 33 7.77 -8.43 -3.65
C THR A 33 7.44 -8.52 -2.15
N GLN A 34 8.18 -7.79 -1.32
CA GLN A 34 7.91 -7.71 0.11
C GLN A 34 6.52 -7.13 0.40
N MET A 35 6.13 -6.06 -0.29
CA MET A 35 4.80 -5.45 -0.14
C MET A 35 3.67 -6.39 -0.56
N THR A 36 3.87 -7.14 -1.63
CA THR A 36 2.91 -8.16 -2.11
C THR A 36 2.75 -9.29 -1.11
N LEU A 37 3.85 -9.76 -0.51
CA LEU A 37 3.82 -10.79 0.54
C LEU A 37 3.07 -10.29 1.80
N MET A 38 3.36 -9.06 2.25
CA MET A 38 2.65 -8.44 3.38
C MET A 38 1.15 -8.32 3.10
N MET A 39 0.79 -7.81 1.92
CA MET A 39 -0.59 -7.68 1.46
C MET A 39 -1.32 -9.02 1.46
N ASN A 40 -0.68 -10.08 0.96
CA ASN A 40 -1.27 -11.42 0.96
C ASN A 40 -1.46 -11.99 2.37
N ALA A 41 -0.55 -11.71 3.30
CA ALA A 41 -0.70 -12.10 4.71
C ALA A 41 -1.87 -11.37 5.38
N ASP A 42 -1.99 -10.06 5.17
CA ASP A 42 -3.08 -9.27 5.73
C ASP A 42 -4.44 -9.65 5.14
N ARG A 43 -4.51 -9.93 3.83
CA ARG A 43 -5.71 -10.49 3.18
C ARG A 43 -6.16 -11.80 3.82
N ARG A 44 -5.23 -12.71 4.14
CA ARG A 44 -5.54 -13.96 4.87
C ARG A 44 -6.06 -13.68 6.27
N ARG A 45 -5.49 -12.69 6.98
CA ARG A 45 -6.01 -12.25 8.30
C ARG A 45 -7.44 -11.73 8.19
N LEU A 46 -7.73 -10.88 7.21
CA LEU A 46 -9.07 -10.33 6.98
C LEU A 46 -10.09 -11.42 6.60
N LYS A 47 -9.71 -12.42 5.82
CA LYS A 47 -10.59 -13.53 5.42
C LYS A 47 -11.11 -14.35 6.61
N ARG A 48 -10.36 -14.39 7.72
CA ARG A 48 -10.75 -15.10 8.96
C ARG A 48 -11.75 -14.33 9.82
N ILE A 49 -12.01 -13.06 9.52
CA ILE A 49 -12.94 -12.22 10.27
C ILE A 49 -14.30 -12.25 9.56
N GLN A 50 -15.39 -12.48 10.29
CA GLN A 50 -16.73 -12.46 9.68
C GLN A 50 -17.28 -11.03 9.63
N SER A 51 -17.33 -10.34 10.78
CA SER A 51 -17.88 -8.98 10.91
C SER A 51 -17.19 -7.96 10.00
N PHE A 52 -18.01 -7.19 9.27
CA PHE A 52 -17.56 -6.09 8.43
C PHE A 52 -16.94 -4.96 9.25
N GLU A 53 -17.56 -4.58 10.36
CA GLU A 53 -17.02 -3.56 11.28
C GLU A 53 -15.66 -3.98 11.84
N ARG A 54 -15.51 -5.25 12.24
CA ARG A 54 -14.24 -5.79 12.72
C ARG A 54 -13.17 -5.81 11.61
N LYS A 55 -13.56 -6.11 10.36
CA LYS A 55 -12.66 -6.00 9.20
C LYS A 55 -12.22 -4.56 8.97
N ALA A 56 -13.14 -3.59 9.05
CA ALA A 56 -12.83 -2.17 8.88
C ALA A 56 -11.85 -1.68 9.96
N ALA A 57 -12.09 -2.02 11.23
CA ALA A 57 -11.15 -1.73 12.32
C ALA A 57 -9.77 -2.36 12.08
N THR A 58 -9.73 -3.62 11.65
CA THR A 58 -8.48 -4.33 11.34
C THR A 58 -7.72 -3.69 10.17
N LYS A 59 -8.42 -3.24 9.12
CA LYS A 59 -7.79 -2.49 8.02
C LYS A 59 -7.18 -1.19 8.54
N ARG A 60 -7.91 -0.46 9.40
CA ARG A 60 -7.44 0.80 10.03
C ARG A 60 -6.14 0.60 10.83
N GLU A 61 -5.97 -0.55 11.51
CA GLU A 61 -4.72 -0.93 12.18
C GLU A 61 -3.57 -1.22 11.20
N MET A 62 -3.86 -1.82 10.04
CA MET A 62 -2.86 -2.27 9.05
C MET A 62 -2.40 -1.15 8.11
N LEU A 63 -3.29 -0.22 7.76
CA LEU A 63 -3.05 0.85 6.78
C LEU A 63 -1.76 1.66 7.04
N PRO A 64 -1.37 2.00 8.29
CA PRO A 64 -0.11 2.68 8.57
C PRO A 64 1.15 1.94 8.08
N ASN A 65 1.10 0.61 7.92
CA ASN A 65 2.22 -0.17 7.40
C ASN A 65 2.47 0.07 5.91
N TYR A 66 1.43 0.48 5.17
CA TYR A 66 1.49 0.76 3.74
C TYR A 66 1.81 2.23 3.44
N ALA A 67 1.68 3.13 4.42
CA ALA A 67 1.87 4.56 4.21
C ALA A 67 3.24 4.95 3.60
N PRO A 68 4.38 4.34 3.98
CA PRO A 68 5.66 4.64 3.33
C PRO A 68 5.70 4.26 1.85
N TRP A 69 5.09 3.13 1.48
CA TRP A 69 4.98 2.65 0.09
C TRP A 69 4.11 3.59 -0.75
N VAL A 70 2.91 3.90 -0.25
CA VAL A 70 1.98 4.84 -0.89
C VAL A 70 2.65 6.20 -1.10
N GLY A 71 3.27 6.77 -0.06
CA GLY A 71 3.93 8.06 -0.17
C GLY A 71 5.13 8.07 -1.12
N GLY A 72 5.80 6.93 -1.29
CA GLY A 72 6.86 6.78 -2.28
C GLY A 72 6.33 6.79 -3.71
N ILE A 73 5.27 6.04 -4.00
CA ILE A 73 4.64 6.01 -5.33
C ILE A 73 3.99 7.36 -5.68
N LEU A 74 3.24 7.97 -4.76
CA LEU A 74 2.63 9.27 -5.03
C LEU A 74 3.68 10.36 -5.33
N ALA A 75 4.88 10.24 -4.74
CA ALA A 75 5.98 11.16 -4.97
C ALA A 75 6.73 10.93 -6.30
N SER A 76 6.56 9.79 -6.98
CA SER A 76 7.25 9.50 -8.23
C SER A 76 6.58 10.09 -9.49
N GLY A 77 5.38 10.65 -9.36
CA GLY A 77 4.58 11.15 -10.50
C GLY A 77 3.59 10.11 -11.05
N ARG A 78 2.66 10.53 -11.92
CA ARG A 78 1.41 9.81 -12.25
C ARG A 78 1.58 8.57 -13.15
N GLY A 79 0.60 7.68 -13.09
CA GLY A 79 0.29 6.73 -14.18
C GLY A 79 0.90 5.33 -14.09
N GLN A 80 1.66 5.00 -13.05
CA GLN A 80 2.20 3.65 -12.89
C GLN A 80 1.20 2.69 -12.22
N GLN A 81 0.97 1.54 -12.84
CA GLN A 81 0.10 0.50 -12.28
C GLN A 81 0.77 -0.17 -11.07
N ASP A 82 0.10 -0.13 -9.91
CA ASP A 82 0.56 -0.79 -8.68
C ASP A 82 -0.62 -1.41 -7.93
N ASP A 83 -0.67 -2.74 -7.90
CA ASP A 83 -1.80 -3.48 -7.32
C ASP A 83 -1.88 -3.32 -5.80
N VAL A 84 -0.75 -3.07 -5.13
CA VAL A 84 -0.72 -2.80 -3.68
C VAL A 84 -1.35 -1.43 -3.41
N LEU A 85 -0.99 -0.41 -4.17
CA LEU A 85 -1.54 0.94 -4.08
C LEU A 85 -3.06 0.93 -4.29
N MET A 86 -3.54 0.28 -5.37
CA MET A 86 -4.97 0.19 -5.67
C MET A 86 -5.73 -0.56 -4.58
N ARG A 87 -5.14 -1.61 -4.00
CA ARG A 87 -5.73 -2.31 -2.85
C ARG A 87 -5.82 -1.42 -1.62
N VAL A 88 -4.77 -0.66 -1.34
CA VAL A 88 -4.74 0.26 -0.19
C VAL A 88 -5.81 1.33 -0.32
N MET A 89 -6.04 1.86 -1.53
CA MET A 89 -7.16 2.78 -1.80
C MET A 89 -8.51 2.18 -1.37
N LEU A 90 -8.81 0.96 -1.80
CA LEU A 90 -10.05 0.27 -1.41
C LEU A 90 -10.14 0.06 0.10
N TRP A 91 -9.03 -0.32 0.75
CA TRP A 91 -9.02 -0.52 2.20
C TRP A 91 -9.18 0.76 3.00
N ARG A 92 -8.71 1.90 2.49
CA ARG A 92 -8.95 3.22 3.07
C ARG A 92 -10.44 3.56 3.02
N ILE A 93 -11.11 3.32 1.90
CA ILE A 93 -12.57 3.46 1.76
C ILE A 93 -13.30 2.58 2.77
N ASP A 94 -12.94 1.29 2.85
CA ASP A 94 -13.52 0.35 3.81
C ASP A 94 -13.33 0.79 5.27
N ALA A 95 -12.24 1.51 5.56
CA ALA A 95 -11.92 2.05 6.86
C ALA A 95 -12.42 3.50 7.07
N GLY A 96 -13.21 4.06 6.15
CA GLY A 96 -13.74 5.42 6.21
C GLY A 96 -12.70 6.53 6.07
N ASP A 97 -11.48 6.22 5.63
CA ASP A 97 -10.44 7.20 5.31
C ASP A 97 -10.57 7.64 3.85
N PHE A 98 -11.58 8.45 3.57
CA PHE A 98 -11.87 8.89 2.20
C PHE A 98 -10.82 9.85 1.66
N HIS A 99 -10.27 10.73 2.50
CA HIS A 99 -9.21 11.67 2.09
C HIS A 99 -8.00 10.94 1.53
N GLY A 100 -7.45 9.98 2.28
CA GLY A 100 -6.29 9.23 1.80
C GLY A 100 -6.60 8.30 0.63
N ALA A 101 -7.87 7.94 0.40
CA ALA A 101 -8.28 7.20 -0.79
C ALA A 101 -8.34 8.11 -2.02
N LEU A 102 -8.83 9.34 -1.87
CA LEU A 102 -8.88 10.34 -2.95
C LEU A 102 -7.49 10.74 -3.42
N ASP A 103 -6.52 10.89 -2.51
CA ASP A 103 -5.12 11.15 -2.88
C ASP A 103 -4.56 10.07 -3.83
N ILE A 104 -4.98 8.81 -3.65
CA ILE A 104 -4.58 7.70 -4.52
C ILE A 104 -5.38 7.70 -5.83
N ALA A 105 -6.67 8.06 -5.79
CA ALA A 105 -7.51 8.17 -6.96
C ALA A 105 -7.00 9.24 -7.93
N ASP A 106 -6.61 10.42 -7.43
CA ASP A 106 -6.08 11.52 -8.23
C ASP A 106 -4.76 11.17 -8.91
N TYR A 107 -3.98 10.27 -8.33
CA TYR A 107 -2.75 9.74 -8.94
C TYR A 107 -3.03 8.79 -10.11
N ALA A 108 -4.15 8.07 -10.06
CA ALA A 108 -4.53 7.06 -11.04
C ALA A 108 -5.22 7.63 -12.30
N LEU A 109 -5.58 8.92 -12.27
CA LEU A 109 -6.14 9.69 -13.40
C LEU A 109 -5.03 10.32 -14.26
#